data_AF-A0A349JWM3-F1
#
_entry.id   AF-A0A349JWM3-F1
#
_cell.length_a   1.000
_cell.length_b   1.000
_cell.length_c   1.000
_cell.angle_alpha   90.00
_cell.angle_beta   90.00
_cell.angle_gamma   90.00
#
_symmetry.space_group_name_H-M   'P 1'
#
loop_
_entity.id
_entity.type
_entity.pdbx_description
1 polymer ?
#
loop_
_entity_poly.entity_id
_entity_poly.type
_entity_poly.pdbx_seq_one_letter_code
_entity_poly.pdbx_strand_id
1 'polypeptide(L)'
;RYLGKGVLGAVESINSEISEAVRGFEAREQLDLDRTMIELDGTPNKERLGANAILAVSLATARAAAQENQLPLYRYLGTDQSNVVPVPMMNILNG
;
A
#
# COMPACT_ATOMS: atom_id res chain seq x y z
N ARG A 1 -1.67 -13.91 -21.34
CA ARG A 1 -2.97 -13.79 -20.62
C ARG A 1 -3.40 -12.32 -20.60
N TYR A 2 -4.70 -11.99 -20.72
CA TYR A 2 -5.25 -10.61 -20.72
C TYR A 2 -4.50 -9.59 -21.62
N LEU A 3 -4.15 -9.96 -22.85
CA LEU A 3 -3.43 -9.06 -23.79
C LEU A 3 -2.14 -8.43 -23.20
N GLY A 4 -1.41 -9.17 -22.35
CA GLY A 4 -0.19 -8.69 -21.72
C GLY A 4 -0.41 -7.83 -20.47
N LYS A 5 -1.66 -7.54 -20.09
CA LYS A 5 -2.03 -6.73 -18.90
C LYS A 5 -2.15 -7.56 -17.62
N GLY A 6 -1.60 -8.77 -17.59
CA GLY A 6 -1.61 -9.60 -16.40
C GLY A 6 -0.62 -9.05 -15.36
N VAL A 7 -0.99 -9.10 -14.08
CA VAL A 7 -0.16 -8.64 -12.96
C VAL A 7 0.37 -9.78 -12.08
N LEU A 8 0.44 -11.00 -12.64
CA LEU A 8 0.89 -12.19 -11.89
C LEU A 8 2.32 -12.03 -11.36
N GLY A 9 3.19 -11.32 -12.08
CA GLY A 9 4.55 -11.02 -11.59
C GLY A 9 4.54 -10.18 -10.32
N ALA A 10 3.71 -9.13 -10.26
CA ALA A 10 3.57 -8.32 -9.04
C ALA A 10 2.99 -9.13 -7.88
N VAL A 11 2.05 -10.04 -8.14
CA VAL A 11 1.51 -10.96 -7.12
C VAL A 11 2.59 -11.91 -6.61
N GLU A 12 3.44 -12.43 -7.49
CA GLU A 12 4.58 -13.26 -7.11
C GLU A 12 5.56 -12.48 -6.22
N SER A 13 5.91 -11.24 -6.59
CA SER A 13 6.75 -10.35 -5.78
C SER A 13 6.21 -10.14 -4.37
N ILE A 14 4.88 -10.01 -4.21
CA ILE A 14 4.23 -9.91 -2.90
C ILE A 14 4.41 -11.19 -2.10
N ASN A 15 4.07 -12.34 -2.68
CA ASN A 15 4.05 -13.62 -1.98
C ASN A 15 5.44 -14.20 -1.69
N SER A 16 6.48 -13.67 -2.36
CA SER A 16 7.87 -14.10 -2.20
C SER A 16 8.68 -13.02 -1.48
N GLU A 17 9.46 -12.22 -2.20
CA GLU A 17 10.46 -11.29 -1.67
C GLU A 17 9.87 -10.29 -0.66
N ILE A 18 8.72 -9.69 -0.96
CA ILE A 18 8.11 -8.70 -0.06
C ILE A 18 7.63 -9.39 1.22
N SER A 19 6.91 -10.52 1.12
CA SER A 19 6.46 -11.27 2.28
C SER A 19 7.62 -11.70 3.17
N GLU A 20 8.75 -12.13 2.60
CA GLU A 20 9.94 -12.50 3.38
C GLU A 20 10.55 -11.29 4.09
N ALA A 21 10.63 -10.14 3.42
CA ALA A 21 11.25 -8.94 3.97
C ALA A 21 10.42 -8.27 5.08
N VAL A 22 9.09 -8.30 4.99
CA VAL A 22 8.21 -7.57 5.94
C VAL A 22 7.58 -8.46 7.01
N ARG A 23 7.75 -9.79 6.93
CA ARG A 23 7.20 -10.70 7.94
C ARG A 23 7.87 -10.44 9.30
N GLY A 24 7.05 -10.23 10.32
CA GLY A 24 7.51 -9.94 11.68
C GLY A 24 7.66 -8.45 11.99
N PHE A 25 7.44 -7.57 11.01
CA PHE A 25 7.33 -6.13 11.26
C PHE A 25 6.10 -5.82 12.11
N GLU A 26 6.23 -4.82 12.97
CA GLU A 26 5.11 -4.20 13.66
C GLU A 26 4.29 -3.39 12.66
N ALA A 27 3.00 -3.70 12.50
CA ALA A 27 2.15 -3.06 11.50
C ALA A 27 1.94 -1.55 11.76
N ARG A 28 2.13 -1.10 13.01
CA ARG A 28 2.13 0.33 13.37
C ARG A 28 3.35 1.10 12.85
N GLU A 29 4.46 0.42 12.53
CA GLU A 29 5.69 1.03 12.00
C GLU A 29 5.63 1.19 10.48
N GLN A 30 4.60 1.91 10.00
CA GLN A 30 4.31 2.07 8.57
C GLN A 30 5.49 2.62 7.77
N LEU A 31 6.19 3.63 8.29
CA LEU A 31 7.32 4.25 7.60
C LEU A 31 8.49 3.28 7.41
N ASP A 32 8.76 2.43 8.38
CA ASP A 32 9.89 1.49 8.33
C ASP A 32 9.56 0.30 7.44
N LEU A 33 8.31 -0.18 7.47
CA LEU A 33 7.82 -1.16 6.50
C LEU A 33 7.88 -0.62 5.06
N ASP A 34 7.42 0.60 4.82
CA ASP A 34 7.46 1.22 3.49
C ASP A 34 8.91 1.44 3.01
N ARG A 35 9.80 1.95 3.88
CA ARG A 35 11.23 2.11 3.56
C ARG A 35 11.89 0.78 3.23
N THR A 36 11.62 -0.26 4.02
CA THR A 36 12.15 -1.61 3.78
C THR A 36 11.75 -2.11 2.39
N MET A 37 10.49 -1.92 1.97
CA MET A 37 10.06 -2.29 0.62
C MET A 37 10.70 -1.44 -0.48
N ILE A 38 10.93 -0.15 -0.23
CA ILE A 38 11.60 0.75 -1.18
C ILE A 38 13.07 0.35 -1.37
N GLU A 39 13.76 0.08 -0.28
CA GLU A 39 15.15 -0.36 -0.27
C GLU A 39 15.30 -1.76 -0.88
N LEU A 40 14.36 -2.66 -0.57
CA LEU A 40 14.29 -3.99 -1.17
C LEU A 40 14.15 -3.92 -2.69
N ASP A 41 13.27 -3.06 -3.21
CA ASP A 41 13.14 -2.86 -4.65
C ASP A 41 14.44 -2.35 -5.27
N GLY A 42 15.07 -1.36 -4.64
CA GLY A 42 16.38 -0.83 -5.01
C GLY A 42 16.36 0.10 -6.22
N THR A 43 15.20 0.34 -6.87
CA THR A 43 15.09 1.28 -7.99
C THR A 43 14.32 2.54 -7.58
N PRO A 44 14.63 3.71 -8.18
CA PRO A 44 13.97 4.96 -7.81
C PRO A 44 12.47 4.97 -8.16
N ASN A 45 12.07 4.20 -9.17
CA ASN A 45 10.72 4.15 -9.73
C ASN A 45 9.93 2.87 -9.35
N LYS A 46 10.50 1.98 -8.52
CA LYS A 46 9.84 0.74 -8.09
C LYS A 46 9.56 -0.23 -9.24
N GLU A 47 10.47 -0.32 -10.20
CA GLU A 47 10.26 -1.10 -11.43
C GLU A 47 10.59 -2.59 -11.26
N ARG A 48 11.39 -2.96 -10.24
CA ARG A 48 11.84 -4.34 -10.03
C ARG A 48 10.74 -5.20 -9.43
N LEU A 49 10.17 -4.75 -8.31
CA LEU A 49 9.07 -5.41 -7.61
C LEU A 49 7.71 -4.97 -8.17
N GLY A 50 7.65 -3.75 -8.69
CA GLY A 50 6.43 -3.11 -9.18
C GLY A 50 5.80 -2.19 -8.13
N ALA A 51 5.58 -0.92 -8.50
CA ALA A 51 4.91 0.05 -7.63
C ALA A 51 3.52 -0.41 -7.15
N ASN A 52 2.81 -1.18 -7.99
CA ASN A 52 1.53 -1.78 -7.64
C ASN A 52 1.64 -2.86 -6.55
N ALA A 53 2.74 -3.63 -6.53
CA ALA A 53 3.00 -4.63 -5.49
C ALA A 53 3.27 -3.95 -4.14
N ILE A 54 4.19 -2.98 -4.12
CA ILE A 54 4.58 -2.23 -2.92
C ILE A 54 3.38 -1.48 -2.34
N LEU A 55 2.62 -0.77 -3.18
CA LEU A 55 1.45 -0.01 -2.72
C LEU A 55 0.35 -0.94 -2.17
N ALA A 56 0.16 -2.11 -2.77
CA ALA A 56 -0.84 -3.07 -2.27
C ALA A 56 -0.53 -3.52 -0.84
N VAL A 57 0.73 -3.85 -0.56
CA VAL A 57 1.17 -4.25 0.79
C VAL A 57 1.13 -3.07 1.75
N SER A 58 1.64 -1.90 1.36
CA SER A 58 1.61 -0.67 2.16
C SER A 58 0.20 -0.32 2.67
N LEU A 59 -0.80 -0.33 1.77
CA LEU A 59 -2.19 -0.03 2.13
C LEU A 59 -2.84 -1.16 2.95
N ALA A 60 -2.48 -2.42 2.69
CA ALA A 60 -2.99 -3.55 3.46
C ALA A 60 -2.49 -3.52 4.90
N THR A 61 -1.20 -3.18 5.12
CA THR A 61 -0.61 -3.01 6.45
C THR A 61 -1.32 -1.91 7.23
N ALA A 62 -1.51 -0.72 6.64
CA ALA A 62 -2.21 0.38 7.30
C ALA A 62 -3.63 0.00 7.73
N ARG A 63 -4.34 -0.79 6.91
CA ARG A 63 -5.68 -1.31 7.24
C ARG A 63 -5.64 -2.34 8.36
N ALA A 64 -4.66 -3.25 8.35
CA ALA A 64 -4.49 -4.24 9.41
C ALA A 64 -4.19 -3.56 10.75
N ALA A 65 -3.30 -2.58 10.77
CA ALA A 65 -2.99 -1.80 11.96
C ALA A 65 -4.20 -0.98 12.45
N ALA A 66 -4.95 -0.34 11.55
CA ALA A 66 -6.19 0.34 11.93
C ALA A 66 -7.21 -0.61 12.58
N GLN A 67 -7.36 -1.81 12.03
CA GLN A 67 -8.26 -2.83 12.55
C GLN A 67 -7.81 -3.35 13.93
N GLU A 68 -6.52 -3.59 14.13
CA GLU A 68 -5.95 -3.97 15.43
C GLU A 68 -6.19 -2.88 16.49
N ASN A 69 -6.04 -1.61 16.12
CA ASN A 69 -6.31 -0.47 16.98
C ASN A 69 -7.81 -0.16 17.14
N GLN A 70 -8.70 -0.93 16.50
CA GLN A 70 -10.16 -0.71 16.50
C GLN A 70 -10.56 0.70 16.03
N LEU A 71 -9.77 1.27 15.13
CA LEU A 71 -10.00 2.58 14.55
C LEU A 71 -10.51 2.47 13.12
N PRO A 72 -11.49 3.30 12.73
CA PRO A 72 -11.73 3.56 11.32
C PRO A 72 -10.44 4.04 10.63
N LEU A 73 -10.18 3.57 9.40
CA LEU A 73 -8.94 3.87 8.68
C LEU A 73 -8.64 5.38 8.58
N TYR A 74 -9.66 6.22 8.38
CA TYR A 74 -9.46 7.67 8.27
C TYR A 74 -8.96 8.31 9.57
N ARG A 75 -9.28 7.72 10.73
CA ARG A 75 -8.73 8.17 12.03
C ARG A 75 -7.33 7.63 12.24
N TYR A 76 -7.10 6.36 11.88
CA TYR A 76 -5.77 5.75 11.99
C TYR A 76 -4.72 6.48 11.14
N LEU A 77 -5.06 6.85 9.90
CA LEU A 77 -4.16 7.60 9.00
C LEU A 77 -4.05 9.09 9.35
N GLY A 78 -4.97 9.59 10.17
CA GLY A 78 -5.16 11.00 10.42
C GLY A 78 -4.72 11.41 11.82
N THR A 79 -5.30 12.49 12.29
CA THR A 79 -5.23 12.90 13.70
C THR A 79 -6.59 12.70 14.34
N ASP A 80 -6.69 12.90 15.66
CA ASP A 80 -7.98 12.91 16.36
C ASP A 80 -8.99 13.91 15.79
N GLN A 81 -8.50 14.93 15.06
CA GLN A 81 -9.31 15.97 14.42
C GLN A 81 -9.64 15.66 12.94
N SER A 82 -9.31 14.47 12.41
CA SER A 82 -9.63 14.11 11.03
C SER A 82 -11.13 13.93 10.80
N ASN A 83 -11.81 15.03 10.47
CA ASN A 83 -13.27 15.10 10.32
C ASN A 83 -13.72 15.89 9.07
N VAL A 84 -12.79 16.36 8.25
CA VAL A 84 -13.09 17.10 7.02
C VAL A 84 -13.53 16.13 5.92
N VAL A 85 -14.73 16.35 5.38
CA VAL A 85 -15.22 15.63 4.20
C VAL A 85 -14.92 16.49 2.97
N PRO A 86 -14.15 15.99 1.98
CA PRO A 86 -13.79 16.78 0.80
C PRO A 86 -15.00 17.00 -0.12
N VAL A 87 -15.05 18.15 -0.79
CA VAL A 87 -16.03 18.40 -1.85
C VAL A 87 -15.68 17.53 -3.07
N PRO A 88 -16.59 16.67 -3.56
CA PRO A 88 -16.29 15.78 -4.67
C PRO A 88 -16.20 16.56 -5.99
N MET A 89 -15.12 16.35 -6.74
CA MET A 89 -15.04 16.74 -8.15
C MET A 89 -15.64 15.62 -9.00
N MET A 90 -16.89 15.78 -9.44
CA MET A 90 -17.62 14.77 -10.20
C MET A 90 -17.35 14.89 -11.70
N ASN A 91 -16.77 13.85 -12.30
CA ASN A 91 -16.59 13.79 -13.75
C ASN A 91 -17.92 13.43 -14.44
N ILE A 92 -18.58 14.41 -15.04
CA ILE A 92 -19.91 14.27 -15.68
C ILE A 92 -19.86 14.26 -17.22
N LEU A 93 -18.77 14.73 -17.82
CA LEU A 93 -18.57 14.77 -19.27
C LEU A 93 -17.16 14.30 -19.59
N ASN A 94 -17.08 13.22 -20.35
CA ASN A 94 -15.82 12.70 -20.91
C ASN A 94 -15.63 13.24 -22.33
N GLY A 95 -14.37 13.41 -22.72
CA GLY A 95 -13.93 13.70 -24.09
C GLY A 95 -12.79 12.78 -24.49
#